data_AF-A0A8V0Z863-F1
#
_entry.id   AF-A0A8V0Z863-F1
#
_cell.length_a   1.000
_cell.length_b   1.000
_cell.length_c   1.000
_cell.angle_alpha   90.00
_cell.angle_beta   90.00
_cell.angle_gamma   90.00
#
_symmetry.space_group_name_H-M   'P 1'
#
loop_
_entity.id
_entity.type
_entity.pdbx_description
1 polymer ?
#
loop_
_entity_poly.entity_id
_entity_poly.type
_entity_poly.pdbx_seq_one_letter_code
_entity_poly.pdbx_strand_id
1 'polypeptide(L)'
;MPDDPDLEVYKAPPSRTPVTESTSALPNPVTFIQTVFNYVIDAPVTFVREWIERQQAKNKSYYYHQKFRRVPDVSECLEGDYLCFYEAEAQWRRDRLVDQQIVEIVRERLGACKQREGPNQFQNCAKEAEQLAQVTKAYQERCEYSSLYICSVNSTWGKGGFKDLIFVLKFPLGKCCRSGLSA
;
A
#
# COMPACT_ATOMS: atom_id res chain seq x y z
N MET A 1 -5.65 -2.43 20.51
CA MET A 1 -5.70 -1.67 19.26
C MET A 1 -6.73 -0.56 19.44
N PRO A 2 -6.54 0.65 18.90
CA PRO A 2 -7.68 1.54 18.67
C PRO A 2 -8.74 0.80 17.83
N ASP A 3 -10.01 1.20 17.92
CA ASP A 3 -11.06 0.63 17.07
C ASP A 3 -10.73 0.95 15.60
N ASP A 4 -10.11 0.01 14.90
CA ASP A 4 -9.62 0.20 13.54
C ASP A 4 -10.80 0.18 12.56
N PRO A 5 -11.15 1.29 11.89
CA PRO A 5 -12.23 1.33 10.90
C PRO A 5 -11.93 0.46 9.65
N ASP A 6 -10.71 -0.04 9.53
CA ASP A 6 -10.20 -0.76 8.35
C ASP A 6 -10.30 -2.29 8.45
N LEU A 7 -11.09 -2.83 9.39
CA LEU A 7 -11.20 -4.28 9.62
C LEU A 7 -11.60 -5.08 8.37
N GLU A 8 -12.39 -4.47 7.47
CA GLU A 8 -12.77 -5.09 6.19
C GLU A 8 -11.62 -5.13 5.17
N VAL A 9 -10.72 -4.15 5.22
CA VAL A 9 -9.53 -4.08 4.36
C VAL A 9 -8.44 -4.99 4.90
N TYR A 10 -8.29 -5.09 6.23
CA TYR A 10 -7.32 -5.97 6.89
C TYR A 10 -8.03 -7.10 7.64
N LYS A 11 -8.57 -8.05 6.88
CA LYS A 11 -9.28 -9.21 7.44
C LYS A 11 -8.30 -10.11 8.20
N ALA A 12 -8.32 -10.04 9.53
CA ALA A 12 -7.66 -11.02 10.38
C ALA A 12 -8.69 -12.09 10.81
N PRO A 13 -8.37 -13.40 10.69
CA PRO A 13 -9.18 -14.42 11.36
C PRO A 13 -9.11 -14.21 12.88
N PRO A 14 -10.16 -14.58 13.63
CA PRO A 14 -10.15 -14.45 15.08
C PRO A 14 -8.99 -15.26 15.66
N SER A 15 -8.23 -14.64 16.57
CA SER A 15 -7.12 -15.31 17.24
C SER A 15 -7.63 -16.53 18.02
N ARG A 16 -7.14 -17.72 17.67
CA ARG A 16 -7.41 -18.96 18.40
C ARG A 16 -6.13 -19.36 19.13
N THR A 17 -5.94 -18.84 20.33
CA THR A 17 -4.88 -19.33 21.20
C THR A 17 -5.38 -20.60 21.90
N PRO A 18 -4.68 -21.75 21.78
CA PRO A 18 -5.03 -22.92 22.56
C PRO A 18 -4.91 -22.57 24.06
N VAL A 19 -5.82 -23.11 24.86
CA VAL A 19 -5.68 -23.04 26.31
C VAL A 19 -4.37 -23.74 26.68
N THR A 20 -3.47 -23.04 27.36
CA THR A 20 -2.19 -23.62 27.79
C THR A 20 -2.45 -24.58 28.94
N GLU A 21 -2.56 -25.87 28.65
CA GLU A 21 -2.69 -26.92 29.66
C GLU A 21 -1.30 -27.26 30.22
N SER A 22 -1.04 -26.97 31.50
CA SER A 22 0.21 -27.32 32.17
C SER A 22 0.17 -28.79 32.63
N THR A 23 0.77 -29.69 31.85
CA THR A 23 0.89 -31.12 32.22
C THR A 23 1.93 -31.37 33.34
N SER A 24 2.77 -30.38 33.67
CA SER A 24 3.86 -30.47 34.65
C SER A 24 3.62 -29.63 35.92
N ALA A 25 4.06 -30.13 37.07
CA ALA A 25 3.96 -29.45 38.38
C ALA A 25 5.02 -28.35 38.59
N LEU A 26 5.96 -28.19 37.66
CA LEU A 26 7.00 -27.15 37.69
C LEU A 26 6.49 -25.90 36.96
N PRO A 27 6.66 -24.68 37.51
CA PRO A 27 6.22 -23.47 36.86
C PRO A 27 6.99 -23.24 35.56
N ASN A 28 6.25 -23.00 34.46
CA ASN A 28 6.86 -22.71 33.16
C ASN A 28 7.62 -21.37 33.21
N PRO A 29 8.90 -21.31 32.81
CA PRO A 29 9.68 -20.06 32.87
C PRO A 29 9.12 -18.96 31.94
N VAL A 30 8.37 -19.34 30.91
CA VAL A 30 7.74 -18.41 29.96
C VAL A 30 6.70 -17.52 30.62
N THR A 31 5.87 -18.06 31.53
CA THR A 31 4.84 -17.27 32.21
C THR A 31 5.47 -16.28 33.18
N PHE A 32 6.56 -16.68 33.86
CA PHE A 32 7.32 -15.78 34.71
C PHE A 32 7.92 -14.60 33.93
N ILE A 33 8.59 -14.87 32.80
CA ILE A 33 9.16 -13.81 31.96
C ILE A 33 8.08 -12.86 31.45
N GLN A 34 6.92 -13.38 31.03
CA GLN A 34 5.78 -12.55 30.61
C GLN A 34 5.28 -11.66 31.75
N THR A 35 5.14 -12.18 32.97
CA THR A 35 4.69 -11.37 34.11
C THR A 35 5.68 -10.25 34.46
N VAL A 36 6.99 -10.53 34.42
CA VAL A 36 8.03 -9.52 34.65
C VAL A 36 8.03 -8.48 33.54
N PHE A 37 7.91 -8.89 32.28
CA PHE A 37 7.82 -7.97 31.14
C PHE A 37 6.62 -7.04 31.26
N ASN A 38 5.46 -7.58 31.61
CA ASN A 38 4.23 -6.79 31.77
C ASN A 38 4.37 -5.74 32.88
N TYR A 39 5.01 -6.09 33.99
CA TYR A 39 5.18 -5.18 35.13
C TYR A 39 6.29 -4.14 34.90
N VAL A 40 7.42 -4.56 34.33
CA VAL A 40 8.61 -3.73 34.20
C VAL A 40 8.56 -2.83 32.96
N ILE A 41 7.95 -3.30 31.86
CA ILE A 41 7.96 -2.60 30.58
C ILE A 41 6.57 -2.12 30.18
N ASP A 42 5.56 -3.01 30.11
CA ASP A 42 4.26 -2.61 29.57
C ASP A 42 3.54 -1.61 30.48
N ALA A 43 3.48 -1.85 31.79
CA ALA A 43 2.80 -0.97 32.74
C ALA A 43 3.33 0.49 32.76
N PRO A 44 4.65 0.76 32.80
CA PRO A 44 5.13 2.13 32.69
C PRO A 44 4.92 2.72 31.29
N VAL A 45 5.01 1.93 30.22
CA VAL A 45 4.76 2.40 28.84
C VAL A 45 3.30 2.80 28.65
N THR A 46 2.34 2.03 29.17
CA THR A 46 0.92 2.39 29.12
C THR A 46 0.62 3.64 29.93
N PHE A 47 1.24 3.81 31.10
CA PHE A 47 1.11 5.05 31.88
C PHE A 47 1.60 6.29 31.10
N VAL A 48 2.76 6.20 30.44
CA VAL A 48 3.29 7.29 29.61
C VAL A 48 2.36 7.57 28.43
N ARG A 49 1.86 6.51 27.76
CA ARG A 49 0.87 6.64 26.68
C ARG A 49 -0.38 7.38 27.15
N GLU A 50 -0.97 7.00 28.27
CA GLU A 50 -2.15 7.67 28.84
C GLU A 50 -1.87 9.13 29.23
N TRP A 51 -0.66 9.43 29.71
CA TRP A 51 -0.26 10.81 29.98
C TRP A 51 -0.18 11.66 28.70
N ILE A 52 0.39 11.11 27.62
CA ILE A 52 0.45 11.78 26.30
C ILE A 52 -0.95 11.97 25.73
N GLU A 53 -1.78 10.92 25.74
CA GLU A 53 -3.16 10.97 25.25
C GLU A 53 -3.98 12.04 25.99
N ARG A 54 -3.79 12.20 27.32
CA ARG A 54 -4.41 13.29 28.09
C ARG A 54 -3.99 14.68 27.64
N GLN A 55 -2.74 14.88 27.21
CA GLN A 55 -2.30 16.17 26.67
C GLN A 55 -2.80 16.39 25.25
N GLN A 56 -2.76 15.36 24.40
CA GLN A 56 -3.27 15.41 23.03
C GLN A 56 -4.78 15.68 23.00
N ALA A 57 -5.53 15.10 23.95
CA ALA A 57 -6.97 15.33 24.08
C ALA A 57 -7.32 16.80 24.40
N LYS A 58 -6.43 17.54 25.07
CA LYS A 58 -6.63 18.99 25.32
C LYS A 58 -6.52 19.81 24.04
N ASN A 59 -5.68 19.39 23.10
CA ASN A 59 -5.37 20.10 21.85
C ASN A 59 -5.65 19.21 20.64
N LYS A 60 -6.92 18.82 20.43
CA LYS A 60 -7.31 17.96 19.32
C LYS A 60 -7.33 18.72 17.99
N SER A 61 -6.38 18.42 17.10
CA SER A 61 -6.38 18.90 15.72
C SER A 61 -7.14 17.93 14.80
N TYR A 62 -8.06 18.44 13.99
CA TYR A 62 -8.78 17.65 12.99
C TYR A 62 -8.07 17.76 11.64
N TYR A 63 -7.94 16.64 10.94
CA TYR A 63 -7.49 16.58 9.55
C TYR A 63 -8.57 15.90 8.70
N TYR A 64 -8.65 16.31 7.43
CA TYR A 64 -9.61 15.76 6.47
C TYR A 64 -8.88 15.11 5.31
N HIS A 65 -9.42 14.00 4.83
CA HIS A 65 -8.93 13.35 3.62
C HIS A 65 -9.39 14.15 2.39
N GLN A 66 -8.45 14.51 1.52
CA GLN A 66 -8.74 15.25 0.31
C GLN A 66 -9.54 14.39 -0.66
N LYS A 67 -10.71 14.89 -1.09
CA LYS A 67 -11.56 14.25 -2.10
C LYS A 67 -11.43 15.00 -3.42
N PHE A 68 -10.92 14.32 -4.43
CA PHE A 68 -10.82 14.87 -5.77
C PHE A 68 -12.05 14.50 -6.60
N ARG A 69 -12.63 15.49 -7.27
CA ARG A 69 -13.68 15.25 -8.29
C ARG A 69 -13.05 14.61 -9.53
N ARG A 70 -13.84 13.81 -10.24
CA ARG A 70 -13.44 13.27 -11.54
C ARG A 70 -13.50 14.36 -12.62
N VAL A 71 -12.44 14.43 -13.40
CA VAL A 71 -12.24 15.22 -14.63
C VAL A 71 -12.49 14.29 -15.83
N PRO A 72 -12.95 14.80 -16.98
CA PRO A 72 -13.01 14.05 -18.23
C PRO A 72 -11.67 13.41 -18.60
N ASP A 73 -11.72 12.25 -19.24
CA ASP A 73 -10.53 11.53 -19.69
C ASP A 73 -9.96 12.14 -20.98
N VAL A 74 -8.71 11.80 -21.30
CA VAL A 74 -7.98 12.29 -22.48
C VAL A 74 -8.73 12.05 -23.80
N SER A 75 -9.54 10.99 -23.88
CA SER A 75 -10.33 10.65 -25.09
C SER A 75 -11.46 11.63 -25.39
N GLU A 76 -11.90 12.42 -24.41
CA GLU A 76 -13.00 13.37 -24.56
C GLU A 76 -12.50 14.79 -24.87
N CYS A 77 -11.18 15.03 -24.76
CA CYS A 77 -10.57 16.33 -25.02
C CYS A 77 -10.47 16.63 -26.52
N LEU A 78 -10.69 17.89 -26.87
CA LEU A 78 -10.47 18.40 -28.24
C LEU A 78 -8.96 18.52 -28.52
N GLU A 79 -8.57 18.26 -29.77
CA GLU A 79 -7.18 18.44 -30.21
C GLU A 79 -6.76 19.91 -30.08
N GLY A 80 -5.65 20.15 -29.36
CA GLY A 80 -5.11 21.50 -29.12
C GLY A 80 -5.54 22.16 -27.81
N ASP A 81 -6.45 21.56 -27.02
CA ASP A 81 -6.77 22.05 -25.68
C ASP A 81 -5.80 21.49 -24.62
N TYR A 82 -4.72 22.23 -24.39
CA TYR A 82 -3.68 21.85 -23.42
C TYR A 82 -4.17 21.83 -21.97
N LEU A 83 -5.21 22.59 -21.61
CA LEU A 83 -5.74 22.62 -20.25
C LEU A 83 -6.49 21.32 -19.95
N CYS A 84 -7.33 20.86 -20.90
CA CYS A 84 -8.03 19.58 -20.77
C CYS A 84 -7.04 18.41 -20.59
N PHE A 85 -5.98 18.37 -21.42
CA PHE A 85 -4.95 17.35 -21.30
C PHE A 85 -4.21 17.40 -19.96
N TYR A 86 -3.89 18.60 -19.46
CA TYR A 86 -3.19 18.75 -18.19
C TYR A 86 -4.01 18.22 -17.00
N GLU A 87 -5.30 18.53 -16.95
CA GLU A 87 -6.18 18.06 -15.88
C GLU A 87 -6.39 16.53 -15.95
N ALA A 88 -6.58 16.00 -17.15
CA ALA A 88 -6.74 14.56 -17.39
C ALA A 88 -5.47 13.77 -17.02
N GLU A 89 -4.28 14.27 -17.39
CA GLU A 89 -3.00 13.65 -17.02
C GLU A 89 -2.79 13.68 -15.50
N ALA A 90 -3.13 14.79 -14.83
CA ALA A 90 -3.05 14.90 -13.38
C ALA A 90 -4.00 13.92 -12.67
N GLN A 91 -5.18 13.66 -13.23
CA GLN A 91 -6.08 12.60 -12.72
C GLN A 91 -5.47 11.22 -12.90
N TRP A 92 -5.00 10.90 -14.10
CA TRP A 92 -4.39 9.61 -14.40
C TRP A 92 -3.18 9.32 -13.51
N ARG A 93 -2.32 10.31 -13.26
CA ARG A 93 -1.15 10.17 -12.40
C ARG A 93 -1.53 9.84 -10.94
N ARG A 94 -2.60 10.45 -10.43
CA ARG A 94 -3.12 10.16 -9.08
C ARG A 94 -3.71 8.75 -9.00
N ASP A 95 -4.54 8.38 -9.97
CA ASP A 95 -5.15 7.05 -10.00
C ASP A 95 -4.07 5.95 -10.09
N ARG A 96 -2.99 6.19 -10.84
CA ARG A 96 -1.83 5.28 -10.88
C ARG A 96 -1.13 5.12 -9.51
N LEU A 97 -1.00 6.20 -8.74
CA LEU A 97 -0.43 6.13 -7.39
C LEU A 97 -1.37 5.37 -6.44
N VAL A 98 -2.69 5.55 -6.57
CA VAL A 98 -3.68 4.79 -5.81
C VAL A 98 -3.60 3.30 -6.16
N ASP A 99 -3.51 2.94 -7.44
CA ASP A 99 -3.36 1.55 -7.89
C ASP A 99 -2.10 0.89 -7.33
N GLN A 100 -0.98 1.62 -7.21
CA GLN A 100 0.24 1.12 -6.57
C GLN A 100 0.00 0.76 -5.10
N GLN A 101 -0.71 1.61 -4.36
CA GLN A 101 -1.05 1.35 -2.96
C GLN A 101 -2.03 0.18 -2.84
N ILE A 102 -2.96 0.01 -3.78
CA ILE A 102 -3.87 -1.16 -3.81
C ILE A 102 -3.07 -2.46 -3.95
N VAL A 103 -2.10 -2.52 -4.87
CA VAL A 103 -1.23 -3.69 -5.03
C VAL A 103 -0.47 -3.97 -3.73
N GLU A 104 0.06 -2.93 -3.09
CA GLU A 104 0.83 -3.08 -1.85
C GLU A 104 -0.03 -3.58 -0.69
N ILE A 105 -1.25 -3.06 -0.50
CA ILE A 105 -2.19 -3.57 0.51
C ILE A 105 -2.50 -5.06 0.29
N VAL A 106 -2.68 -5.48 -0.96
CA VAL A 106 -2.95 -6.91 -1.26
C VAL A 106 -1.70 -7.77 -1.00
N ARG A 107 -0.49 -7.24 -1.20
CA ARG A 107 0.75 -7.93 -0.80
C ARG A 107 0.89 -8.05 0.71
N GLU A 108 0.56 -7.00 1.46
CA GLU A 108 0.57 -7.01 2.92
C GLU A 108 -0.39 -8.07 3.48
N ARG A 109 -1.58 -8.23 2.88
CA ARG A 109 -2.52 -9.30 3.24
C ARG A 109 -1.88 -10.68 3.14
N LEU A 110 -1.30 -10.99 1.96
CA LEU A 110 -0.63 -12.26 1.72
C LEU A 110 0.58 -12.45 2.65
N GLY A 111 1.32 -11.39 2.95
CA GLY A 111 2.40 -11.42 3.94
C GLY A 111 1.88 -11.75 5.35
N ALA A 112 0.77 -11.13 5.76
CA ALA A 112 0.13 -11.37 7.04
C ALA A 112 -0.42 -12.80 7.15
N CYS A 113 -1.00 -13.35 6.07
CA CYS A 113 -1.49 -14.72 6.05
C CYS A 113 -0.34 -15.74 6.17
N LYS A 114 0.75 -15.55 5.40
CA LYS A 114 1.96 -16.38 5.53
C LYS A 114 2.54 -16.36 6.94
N GLN A 115 2.63 -15.18 7.55
CA GLN A 115 3.15 -15.04 8.92
C GLN A 115 2.28 -15.73 9.97
N ARG A 116 0.95 -15.75 9.77
CA ARG A 116 -0.01 -16.39 10.69
C ARG A 116 0.00 -17.92 10.57
N GLU A 117 0.10 -18.44 9.35
CA GLU A 117 -0.08 -19.87 9.06
C GLU A 117 1.22 -20.68 9.19
N GLY A 118 2.38 -20.03 9.06
CA GLY A 118 3.69 -20.65 9.20
C GLY A 118 3.87 -21.83 8.23
N PRO A 119 3.98 -23.08 8.70
CA PRO A 119 4.21 -24.24 7.83
C PRO A 119 3.03 -24.57 6.91
N ASN A 120 1.80 -24.22 7.28
CA ASN A 120 0.59 -24.57 6.52
C ASN A 120 0.18 -23.51 5.50
N GLN A 121 1.08 -22.57 5.19
CA GLN A 121 0.82 -21.41 4.33
C GLN A 121 0.28 -21.76 2.92
N PHE A 122 0.65 -22.91 2.36
CA PHE A 122 0.31 -23.23 0.97
C PHE A 122 -1.17 -23.63 0.79
N GLN A 123 -1.81 -24.16 1.84
CA GLN A 123 -3.19 -24.65 1.74
C GLN A 123 -4.21 -23.57 2.11
N ASN A 124 -3.92 -22.78 3.14
CA ASN A 124 -4.89 -21.84 3.69
C ASN A 124 -4.80 -20.45 3.04
N CYS A 125 -3.60 -20.00 2.59
CA CYS A 125 -3.38 -18.72 1.91
C CYS A 125 -3.81 -18.66 0.42
N ALA A 126 -4.39 -19.72 -0.15
CA ALA A 126 -4.66 -19.82 -1.59
C ALA A 126 -5.49 -18.64 -2.15
N LYS A 127 -6.53 -18.21 -1.41
CA LYS A 127 -7.44 -17.13 -1.82
C LYS A 127 -6.73 -15.78 -1.98
N GLU A 128 -5.81 -15.47 -1.06
CA GLU A 128 -5.08 -14.21 -1.10
C GLU A 128 -4.01 -14.20 -2.20
N ALA A 129 -3.42 -15.36 -2.48
CA ALA A 129 -2.49 -15.52 -3.60
C ALA A 129 -3.19 -15.32 -4.95
N GLU A 130 -4.40 -15.87 -5.12
CA GLU A 130 -5.22 -15.66 -6.31
C GLU A 130 -5.60 -14.18 -6.47
N GLN A 131 -6.00 -13.50 -5.40
CA GLN A 131 -6.30 -12.07 -5.42
C GLN A 131 -5.07 -11.24 -5.84
N LEU A 132 -3.90 -11.54 -5.30
CA LEU A 132 -2.68 -10.85 -5.67
C LEU A 132 -2.33 -11.07 -7.15
N ALA A 133 -2.51 -12.28 -7.67
CA ALA A 133 -2.27 -12.57 -9.08
C ALA A 133 -3.21 -11.78 -10.00
N GLN A 134 -4.50 -11.71 -9.67
CA GLN A 134 -5.49 -10.96 -10.45
C GLN A 134 -5.17 -9.46 -10.46
N VAL A 135 -4.91 -8.87 -9.29
CA VAL A 135 -4.60 -7.43 -9.16
C VAL A 135 -3.28 -7.08 -9.83
N THR A 136 -2.26 -7.92 -9.68
CA THR A 136 -0.95 -7.69 -10.33
C THR A 136 -1.06 -7.77 -11.84
N LYS A 137 -1.82 -8.73 -12.37
CA LYS A 137 -2.06 -8.84 -13.82
C LYS A 137 -2.78 -7.60 -14.37
N ALA A 138 -3.88 -7.19 -13.73
CA ALA A 138 -4.62 -6.00 -14.13
C ALA A 138 -3.75 -4.73 -14.06
N TYR A 139 -2.93 -4.59 -13.02
CA TYR A 139 -1.99 -3.48 -12.88
C TYR A 139 -0.91 -3.49 -13.97
N GLN A 140 -0.37 -4.67 -14.30
CA GLN A 140 0.65 -4.83 -15.33
C GLN A 140 0.11 -4.46 -16.71
N GLU A 141 -1.09 -4.93 -17.07
CA GLU A 141 -1.76 -4.57 -18.32
C GLU A 141 -1.99 -3.06 -18.44
N ARG A 142 -2.43 -2.42 -17.35
CA ARG A 142 -2.63 -0.96 -17.30
C ARG A 142 -1.33 -0.17 -17.43
N CYS A 143 -0.23 -0.66 -16.86
CA CYS A 143 1.08 -0.02 -16.92
C CYS A 143 1.78 -0.19 -18.27
N GLU A 144 1.70 -1.38 -18.86
CA GLU A 144 2.37 -1.71 -20.12
C GLU A 144 1.78 -0.90 -21.29
N TYR A 145 0.45 -0.77 -21.34
CA TYR A 145 -0.22 0.04 -22.35
C TYR A 145 0.15 1.53 -22.24
N SER A 146 0.28 2.06 -21.01
CA SER A 146 0.73 3.44 -20.78
C SER A 146 2.19 3.67 -21.18
N SER A 147 3.09 2.72 -20.87
CA SER A 147 4.50 2.83 -21.24
C SER A 147 4.70 2.76 -22.76
N LEU A 148 3.90 1.97 -23.46
CA LEU A 148 3.90 1.92 -24.94
C LEU A 148 3.45 3.26 -25.54
N TYR A 149 2.47 3.93 -24.95
CA TYR A 149 2.02 5.25 -25.40
C TYR A 149 3.07 6.33 -25.17
N ILE A 150 3.71 6.36 -24.00
CA ILE A 150 4.79 7.32 -23.68
C ILE A 150 6.04 7.07 -24.55
N CYS A 151 6.35 5.81 -24.87
CA CYS A 151 7.45 5.48 -25.80
C CYS A 151 7.11 5.76 -27.27
N SER A 152 5.86 5.58 -27.69
CA SER A 152 5.40 5.89 -29.06
C SER A 152 5.36 7.39 -29.31
N VAL A 153 4.87 8.19 -28.36
CA VAL A 153 4.84 9.66 -28.48
C VAL A 153 6.25 10.26 -28.49
N ASN A 154 7.22 9.65 -27.79
CA ASN A 154 8.63 10.08 -27.84
C ASN A 154 9.37 9.66 -29.13
N SER A 155 8.86 8.68 -29.88
CA SER A 155 9.48 8.24 -31.14
C SER A 155 8.91 8.96 -32.38
N THR A 156 7.75 9.61 -32.27
CA THR A 156 7.21 10.50 -33.32
C THR A 156 7.73 11.93 -33.24
N TRP A 157 8.32 12.35 -32.10
CA TRP A 157 9.00 13.65 -31.93
C TRP A 157 10.51 13.65 -32.31
N GLY A 158 10.97 12.62 -33.04
CA GLY A 158 12.40 12.41 -33.35
C GLY A 158 12.83 12.64 -34.81
N LYS A 159 12.01 13.25 -35.67
CA LYS A 159 12.37 13.53 -37.07
C LYS A 159 12.06 14.97 -37.50
N GLY A 160 12.60 15.94 -36.78
CA GLY A 160 12.57 17.35 -37.18
C GLY A 160 13.61 18.12 -36.38
N GLY A 161 14.82 18.28 -36.94
CA GLY A 161 15.88 19.02 -36.28
C GLY A 161 15.66 20.52 -36.37
N PHE A 162 15.63 21.22 -35.25
CA PHE A 162 16.35 22.49 -35.07
C PHE A 162 16.41 22.85 -33.58
N LYS A 163 17.36 23.70 -33.24
CA LYS A 163 17.91 23.98 -31.91
C LYS A 163 16.93 24.68 -30.96
N ASP A 164 17.30 24.61 -29.67
CA ASP A 164 16.95 25.52 -28.57
C ASP A 164 15.80 25.16 -27.61
N LEU A 165 16.21 24.46 -26.54
CA LEU A 165 16.13 24.92 -25.14
C LEU A 165 14.75 25.36 -24.59
N ILE A 166 13.98 24.40 -24.06
CA ILE A 166 13.19 24.62 -22.84
C ILE A 166 13.53 23.52 -21.84
N PHE A 167 14.02 23.97 -20.69
CA PHE A 167 14.55 23.17 -19.59
C PHE A 167 13.45 22.94 -18.57
N VAL A 168 12.71 21.83 -18.61
CA VAL A 168 11.91 21.39 -17.44
C VAL A 168 11.86 19.87 -17.35
N LEU A 169 12.53 19.37 -16.30
CA LEU A 169 12.36 18.07 -15.64
C LEU A 169 12.76 16.81 -16.43
N LYS A 170 14.08 16.64 -16.54
CA LYS A 170 14.70 15.34 -16.25
C LYS A 170 14.18 14.86 -14.89
N PHE A 171 13.11 14.06 -14.86
CA PHE A 171 12.75 13.30 -13.68
C PHE A 171 13.85 12.23 -13.47
N PRO A 172 14.65 12.30 -12.39
CA PRO A 172 15.39 11.13 -11.97
C PRO A 172 14.36 10.11 -11.45
N LEU A 173 14.66 8.82 -11.59
CA LEU A 173 13.74 7.66 -11.49
C LEU A 173 13.06 7.39 -12.84
N GLY A 174 13.75 6.91 -13.88
CA GLY A 174 14.78 5.88 -13.76
C GLY A 174 14.21 4.58 -13.18
N LYS A 175 13.01 4.17 -13.62
CA LYS A 175 12.45 2.80 -13.66
C LYS A 175 11.00 2.90 -14.17
N CYS A 176 10.79 3.11 -15.47
CA CYS A 176 9.59 2.53 -16.08
C CYS A 176 9.71 1.03 -15.87
N CYS A 177 8.71 0.40 -15.24
CA CYS A 177 8.68 -1.02 -14.85
C CYS A 177 9.54 -1.87 -15.80
N ARG A 178 10.78 -2.14 -15.40
CA ARG A 178 11.63 -3.04 -16.15
C ARG A 178 11.02 -4.41 -15.96
N SER A 179 10.51 -4.98 -17.04
CA SER A 179 10.19 -6.39 -17.14
C SER A 179 11.38 -7.18 -16.60
N GLY A 180 11.17 -7.72 -15.41
CA GLY A 180 12.11 -8.52 -14.67
C GLY A 180 11.33 -9.66 -14.02
N LEU A 181 10.66 -10.45 -14.85
CA LEU A 181 10.31 -11.82 -14.50
C LEU A 181 10.75 -12.71 -15.66
N SER A 182 12.06 -12.96 -15.68
CA SER A 182 12.64 -14.17 -16.26
C SER A 182 12.65 -15.22 -15.15
N ALA A 183 11.72 -16.16 -15.24
CA ALA A 183 11.83 -17.53 -14.73
C ALA A 183 10.86 -18.39 -15.56
#